data_AF-A0A849G0Q6-F1
#
_entry.id   AF-A0A849G0Q6-F1
#
_cell.length_a   1.000
_cell.length_b   1.000
_cell.length_c   1.000
_cell.angle_alpha   90.00
_cell.angle_beta   90.00
_cell.angle_gamma   90.00
#
_symmetry.space_group_name_H-M   'P 1'
#
loop_
_entity.id
_entity.type
_entity.pdbx_description
1 polymer ?
#
loop_
_entity_poly.entity_id
_entity_poly.type
_entity_poly.pdbx_seq_one_letter_code
_entity_poly.pdbx_strand_id
1 'polypeptide(L)'
;MSLIPTSAERLARARTDLRLGLPVGLAGREGSVLVTAAEGITDARLSDLAELGETTLAITSHRAETLRARAYDGDLARLILPRDVTASWVQATADPKDDLSTPMKGPFQALRDGPTDLHRIGIALVKSAHLLPSALVTSL
;
A
#
# COMPACT_ATOMS: atom_id res chain seq x y z
N MET A 1 29.70 -11.08 10.99
CA MET A 1 28.59 -11.38 11.91
C MET A 1 27.63 -12.33 11.20
N SER A 2 27.60 -13.61 11.57
CA SER A 2 26.79 -14.65 10.90
C SER A 2 25.34 -14.75 11.38
N LEU A 3 24.99 -14.04 12.47
CA LEU A 3 23.66 -14.09 13.09
C LEU A 3 22.76 -12.89 12.72
N ILE A 4 23.32 -11.89 12.03
CA ILE A 4 22.54 -10.75 11.53
C ILE A 4 22.14 -11.07 10.09
N PRO A 5 20.86 -11.00 9.73
CA PRO A 5 20.47 -11.26 8.36
C PRO A 5 21.14 -10.27 7.41
N THR A 6 21.57 -10.78 6.28
CA THR A 6 21.98 -9.97 5.12
C THR A 6 20.80 -9.15 4.61
N SER A 7 21.06 -8.16 3.78
CA SER A 7 19.99 -7.39 3.14
C SER A 7 19.11 -8.26 2.24
N ALA A 8 19.67 -9.28 1.60
CA ALA A 8 18.91 -10.26 0.81
C ALA A 8 17.97 -11.09 1.67
N GLU A 9 18.43 -11.56 2.85
CA GLU A 9 17.60 -12.31 3.80
C GLU A 9 16.51 -11.44 4.44
N ARG A 10 16.81 -10.19 4.78
CA ARG A 10 15.80 -9.22 5.24
C ARG A 10 14.71 -9.01 4.19
N LEU A 11 15.12 -8.82 2.93
CA LEU A 11 14.18 -8.65 1.82
C LEU A 11 13.34 -9.92 1.59
N ALA A 12 13.96 -11.11 1.69
CA ALA A 12 13.25 -12.37 1.58
C ALA A 12 12.20 -12.54 2.69
N ARG A 13 12.54 -12.22 3.94
CA ARG A 13 11.61 -12.21 5.07
C ARG A 13 10.46 -11.23 4.84
N ALA A 14 10.77 -10.00 4.45
CA ALA A 14 9.74 -8.98 4.18
C ALA A 14 8.74 -9.43 3.10
N ARG A 15 9.21 -10.07 2.02
CA ARG A 15 8.30 -10.64 1.00
C ARG A 15 7.41 -11.75 1.56
N THR A 16 7.95 -12.61 2.41
CA THR A 16 7.17 -13.67 3.07
C THR A 16 6.13 -13.07 3.99
N ASP A 17 6.52 -12.08 4.81
CA ASP A 17 5.61 -11.40 5.75
C ASP A 17 4.46 -10.73 5.00
N LEU A 18 4.74 -10.02 3.90
CA LEU A 18 3.71 -9.43 3.04
C LEU A 18 2.75 -10.47 2.47
N ARG A 19 3.23 -11.64 2.05
CA ARG A 19 2.36 -12.75 1.57
C ARG A 19 1.51 -13.36 2.67
N LEU A 20 1.93 -13.23 3.94
CA LEU A 20 1.14 -13.60 5.12
C LEU A 20 0.20 -12.45 5.58
N GLY A 21 0.24 -11.31 4.87
CA GLY A 21 -0.51 -10.10 5.17
C GLY A 21 0.00 -9.36 6.41
N LEU A 22 1.26 -9.58 6.80
CA LEU A 22 1.89 -8.87 7.90
C LEU A 22 2.54 -7.57 7.41
N PRO A 23 2.49 -6.49 8.21
CA PRO A 23 3.19 -5.24 7.91
C PRO A 23 4.71 -5.42 8.01
N VAL A 24 5.43 -4.69 7.16
CA VAL A 24 6.90 -4.58 7.22
C VAL A 24 7.30 -3.12 7.39
N GLY A 25 8.30 -2.87 8.23
CA GLY A 25 8.81 -1.51 8.47
C GLY A 25 9.79 -1.07 7.37
N LEU A 26 9.59 0.14 6.85
CA LEU A 26 10.55 0.83 5.99
C LEU A 26 11.02 2.11 6.69
N ALA A 27 12.33 2.35 6.67
CA ALA A 27 12.94 3.57 7.18
C ALA A 27 13.59 4.35 6.03
N GLY A 28 13.26 5.62 5.93
CA GLY A 28 13.81 6.56 4.95
C GLY A 28 14.40 7.79 5.62
N ARG A 29 14.82 8.77 4.81
CA ARG A 29 15.37 10.04 5.32
C ARG A 29 14.32 10.89 6.03
N GLU A 30 13.08 10.82 5.58
CA GLU A 30 11.98 11.68 6.04
C GLU A 30 11.11 11.03 7.12
N GLY A 31 11.43 9.79 7.53
CA GLY A 31 10.68 9.09 8.57
C GLY A 31 10.67 7.58 8.36
N SER A 32 9.84 6.90 9.15
CA SER A 32 9.57 5.48 9.00
C SER A 32 8.09 5.23 8.74
N VAL A 33 7.79 4.15 8.05
CA VAL A 33 6.42 3.73 7.77
C VAL A 33 6.27 2.23 7.96
N LEU A 34 5.06 1.79 8.26
CA LEU A 34 4.65 0.40 8.02
C LEU A 34 4.08 0.29 6.62
N VAL A 35 4.43 -0.81 5.94
CA VAL A 35 3.89 -1.18 4.64
C VAL A 35 3.23 -2.54 4.72
N THR A 36 1.99 -2.63 4.24
CA THR A 36 1.27 -3.90 4.06
C THR A 36 0.75 -3.96 2.62
N ALA A 37 0.64 -5.15 2.06
CA ALA A 37 -0.03 -5.32 0.77
C ALA A 37 -1.53 -4.98 0.92
N ALA A 38 -2.10 -4.30 -0.08
CA ALA A 38 -3.55 -4.10 -0.11
C ALA A 38 -4.28 -5.43 -0.38
N GLU A 39 -3.65 -6.34 -1.14
CA GLU A 39 -4.14 -7.69 -1.37
C GLU A 39 -4.20 -8.48 -0.06
N GLY A 40 -5.37 -9.01 0.27
CA GLY A 40 -5.56 -9.87 1.44
C GLY A 40 -5.58 -9.13 2.78
N ILE A 41 -5.72 -7.81 2.78
CA ILE A 41 -5.95 -7.04 4.01
C ILE A 41 -7.28 -7.44 4.66
N THR A 42 -7.35 -7.38 5.99
CA THR A 42 -8.57 -7.63 6.78
C THR A 42 -9.00 -6.36 7.49
N ASP A 43 -10.28 -6.24 7.85
CA ASP A 43 -10.79 -5.06 8.57
C ASP A 43 -10.09 -4.86 9.92
N ALA A 44 -9.78 -5.95 10.63
CA ALA A 44 -9.03 -5.89 11.88
C ALA A 44 -7.63 -5.26 11.68
N ARG A 45 -6.86 -5.74 10.70
CA ARG A 45 -5.53 -5.18 10.40
C ARG A 45 -5.58 -3.76 9.89
N LEU A 46 -6.61 -3.43 9.10
CA LEU A 46 -6.83 -2.07 8.61
C LEU A 46 -7.11 -1.10 9.77
N SER A 47 -7.91 -1.54 10.74
CA SER A 47 -8.17 -0.80 11.99
C SER A 47 -6.88 -0.60 12.79
N ASP A 48 -6.11 -1.68 13.00
CA ASP A 48 -4.84 -1.61 13.73
C ASP A 48 -3.86 -0.61 13.08
N LEU A 49 -3.77 -0.60 11.74
CA LEU A 49 -2.94 0.36 11.00
C LEU A 49 -3.42 1.81 11.18
N ALA A 50 -4.74 2.04 11.15
CA ALA A 50 -5.32 3.36 11.34
C ALA A 50 -5.10 3.90 12.76
N GLU A 51 -5.06 3.02 13.77
CA GLU A 51 -4.73 3.40 15.15
C GLU A 51 -3.26 3.78 15.34
N LEU A 52 -2.35 3.21 14.54
CA LEU A 52 -0.92 3.48 14.60
C LEU A 52 -0.54 4.81 13.96
N GLY A 53 -1.24 5.25 12.91
CA GLY A 53 -0.94 6.51 12.25
C GLY A 53 -1.72 6.77 10.97
N GLU A 54 -1.37 7.87 10.30
CA GLU A 54 -2.00 8.23 9.03
C GLU A 54 -1.70 7.17 7.98
N THR A 55 -2.77 6.56 7.45
CA THR A 55 -2.67 5.47 6.49
C THR A 55 -3.18 5.90 5.12
N THR A 56 -2.40 5.58 4.09
CA THR A 56 -2.70 5.88 2.68
C THR A 56 -2.61 4.63 1.84
N LEU A 57 -3.43 4.55 0.79
CA LEU A 57 -3.34 3.48 -0.20
C LEU A 57 -2.54 3.97 -1.42
N ALA A 58 -1.32 3.47 -1.57
CA ALA A 58 -0.49 3.72 -2.73
C ALA A 58 -0.81 2.71 -3.84
N ILE A 59 -1.14 3.20 -5.03
CA ILE A 59 -1.40 2.39 -6.23
C ILE A 59 -0.53 2.87 -7.40
N THR A 60 -0.22 1.97 -8.35
CA THR A 60 0.49 2.35 -9.58
C THR A 60 -0.28 3.38 -10.40
N SER A 61 0.42 4.17 -11.21
CA SER A 61 -0.19 5.09 -12.17
C SER A 61 -1.19 4.38 -13.10
N HIS A 62 -0.85 3.20 -13.62
CA HIS A 62 -1.78 2.41 -14.45
C HIS A 62 -3.09 2.11 -13.71
N ARG A 63 -3.02 1.67 -12.44
CA ARG A 63 -4.25 1.39 -11.67
C ARG A 63 -5.04 2.69 -11.42
N ALA A 64 -4.33 3.78 -11.12
CA ALA A 64 -4.94 5.08 -10.92
C ALA A 64 -5.67 5.60 -12.16
N GLU A 65 -5.09 5.42 -13.36
CA GLU A 65 -5.72 5.77 -14.64
C GLU A 65 -7.05 5.03 -14.84
N THR A 66 -7.08 3.72 -14.60
CA THR A 66 -8.31 2.92 -14.69
C THR A 66 -9.40 3.44 -13.75
N LEU A 67 -9.02 3.82 -12.53
CA LEU A 67 -9.92 4.31 -11.49
C LEU A 67 -10.26 5.81 -11.62
N ARG A 68 -9.65 6.50 -12.58
CA ARG A 68 -9.68 7.98 -12.71
C ARG A 68 -9.22 8.69 -11.43
N ALA A 69 -8.31 8.07 -10.68
CA ALA A 69 -7.62 8.68 -9.57
C ALA A 69 -6.40 9.46 -10.06
N ARG A 70 -6.10 10.60 -9.43
CA ARG A 70 -5.05 11.50 -9.90
C ARG A 70 -3.68 11.09 -9.34
N ALA A 71 -2.75 10.75 -10.23
CA ALA A 71 -1.35 10.47 -9.91
C ALA A 71 -0.53 11.78 -9.95
N TYR A 72 -0.53 12.55 -8.87
CA TYR A 72 0.21 13.82 -8.81
C TYR A 72 1.73 13.63 -8.92
N ASP A 73 2.23 12.48 -8.49
CA ASP A 73 3.65 12.15 -8.43
C ASP A 73 4.17 11.56 -9.76
N GLY A 74 3.28 11.37 -10.75
CA GLY A 74 3.60 10.89 -12.10
C GLY A 74 3.62 9.36 -12.25
N ASP A 75 4.14 8.63 -11.26
CA ASP A 75 4.31 7.16 -11.35
C ASP A 75 3.43 6.36 -10.37
N LEU A 76 2.81 7.04 -9.40
CA LEU A 76 1.86 6.44 -8.46
C LEU A 76 0.80 7.46 -8.03
N ALA A 77 -0.31 6.94 -7.48
CA ALA A 77 -1.29 7.75 -6.76
C ALA A 77 -1.34 7.31 -5.29
N ARG A 78 -1.37 8.28 -4.38
CA ARG A 78 -1.52 8.07 -2.93
C ARG A 78 -2.94 8.45 -2.54
N LEU A 79 -3.79 7.45 -2.35
CA LEU A 79 -5.20 7.64 -2.04
C LEU A 79 -5.38 7.83 -0.53
N ILE A 80 -6.15 8.84 -0.17
CA ILE A 80 -6.65 9.02 1.19
C ILE A 80 -7.74 7.97 1.43
N LEU A 81 -7.67 7.30 2.57
CA LEU A 81 -8.70 6.35 2.96
C LEU A 81 -9.96 7.10 3.43
N PRO A 82 -11.16 6.74 2.94
CA PRO A 82 -12.41 7.23 3.50
C PRO A 82 -12.53 6.92 5.01
N ARG A 83 -13.35 7.68 5.74
CA ARG A 83 -13.54 7.46 7.18
C ARG A 83 -14.03 6.06 7.52
N ASP A 84 -14.99 5.55 6.74
CA ASP A 84 -15.60 4.23 6.93
C ASP A 84 -15.01 3.20 5.94
N VAL A 85 -13.71 3.30 5.69
CA VAL A 85 -13.01 2.39 4.77
C VAL A 85 -13.09 0.94 5.27
N THR A 86 -13.33 0.02 4.34
CA THR A 86 -13.33 -1.42 4.61
C THR A 86 -12.20 -2.10 3.84
N ALA A 87 -11.80 -3.28 4.29
CA ALA A 87 -10.89 -4.15 3.56
C ALA A 87 -11.42 -4.49 2.16
N SER A 88 -12.75 -4.65 2.02
CA SER A 88 -13.37 -4.88 0.72
C SER A 88 -13.22 -3.69 -0.23
N TRP A 89 -13.30 -2.45 0.27
CA TRP A 89 -13.04 -1.25 -0.53
C TRP A 89 -11.58 -1.18 -0.96
N VAL A 90 -10.64 -1.50 -0.06
CA VAL A 90 -9.20 -1.54 -0.37
C VAL A 90 -8.91 -2.60 -1.44
N GLN A 91 -9.45 -3.81 -1.29
CA GLN A 91 -9.31 -4.88 -2.27
C GLN A 91 -9.91 -4.49 -3.62
N ALA A 92 -11.13 -3.95 -3.64
CA ALA A 92 -11.79 -3.51 -4.88
C ALA A 92 -11.03 -2.37 -5.57
N THR A 93 -10.34 -1.52 -4.79
CA THR A 93 -9.49 -0.45 -5.33
C THR A 93 -8.17 -1.02 -5.87
N ALA A 94 -7.60 -2.04 -5.26
CA ALA A 94 -6.36 -2.66 -5.71
C ALA A 94 -6.54 -3.59 -6.92
N ASP A 95 -7.60 -4.40 -6.93
CA ASP A 95 -7.81 -5.51 -7.85
C ASP A 95 -8.71 -5.11 -9.04
N PRO A 96 -8.22 -5.18 -10.30
CA PRO A 96 -9.01 -4.85 -11.48
C PRO A 96 -10.08 -5.90 -11.83
N LYS A 97 -10.02 -7.11 -11.25
CA LYS A 97 -10.88 -8.25 -11.64
C LYS A 97 -12.38 -7.92 -11.61
N ASP A 98 -12.80 -7.13 -10.63
CA ASP A 98 -14.20 -6.78 -10.37
C ASP A 98 -14.55 -5.33 -10.76
N ASP A 99 -13.77 -4.72 -11.66
CA ASP A 99 -14.02 -3.34 -12.07
C ASP A 99 -15.37 -3.12 -12.75
N LEU A 100 -15.83 -4.11 -13.52
CA LEU A 100 -17.10 -4.05 -14.22
C LEU A 100 -18.30 -4.37 -13.31
N SER A 101 -18.09 -5.07 -12.19
CA SER A 101 -19.16 -5.48 -11.27
C SER A 101 -19.42 -4.45 -10.16
N THR A 102 -18.48 -3.55 -9.89
CA THR A 102 -18.59 -2.50 -8.86
C THR A 102 -18.35 -1.10 -9.46
N PRO A 103 -19.40 -0.48 -10.05
CA PRO A 103 -19.23 0.69 -10.93
C PRO A 103 -18.88 1.99 -10.21
N MET A 104 -19.07 2.09 -8.88
CA MET A 104 -18.88 3.34 -8.14
C MET A 104 -17.97 3.14 -6.92
N LYS A 105 -16.65 3.10 -7.12
CA LYS A 105 -15.63 2.98 -6.04
C LYS A 105 -15.11 4.34 -5.52
N GLY A 106 -15.35 5.40 -6.28
CA GLY A 106 -14.93 6.77 -5.98
C GLY A 106 -16.09 7.69 -5.55
N PRO A 107 -15.85 9.01 -5.44
CA PRO A 107 -14.65 9.73 -5.87
C PRO A 107 -13.41 9.42 -5.02
N PHE A 108 -12.26 9.27 -5.67
CA PHE A 108 -10.98 9.09 -4.98
C PHE A 108 -10.34 10.44 -4.68
N GLN A 109 -9.93 10.65 -3.43
CA GLN A 109 -9.10 11.77 -3.04
C GLN A 109 -7.64 11.32 -2.99
N ALA A 110 -6.79 11.97 -3.78
CA ALA A 110 -5.35 11.69 -3.79
C ALA A 110 -4.58 12.79 -3.07
N LEU A 111 -3.57 12.41 -2.28
CA LEU A 111 -2.61 13.33 -1.70
C LEU A 111 -1.80 14.01 -2.80
N ARG A 112 -1.63 15.32 -2.66
CA ARG A 112 -0.90 16.16 -3.61
C ARG A 112 0.55 16.37 -3.21
N ASP A 113 0.79 16.53 -1.91
CA ASP A 113 2.05 17.00 -1.37
C ASP A 113 2.69 15.96 -0.43
N GLY A 114 3.89 16.25 0.05
CA GLY A 114 4.66 15.38 0.95
C GLY A 114 5.48 14.30 0.23
N PRO A 115 6.38 13.61 0.97
CA PRO A 115 7.26 12.60 0.40
C PRO A 115 6.51 11.40 -0.16
N THR A 116 7.12 10.80 -1.19
CA THR A 116 6.55 9.69 -1.96
C THR A 116 7.48 8.48 -2.04
N ASP A 117 8.73 8.63 -1.62
CA ASP A 117 9.78 7.62 -1.81
C ASP A 117 9.43 6.31 -1.10
N LEU A 118 8.90 6.37 0.12
CA LEU A 118 8.51 5.19 0.88
C LEU A 118 7.26 4.52 0.29
N HIS A 119 6.33 5.27 -0.31
CA HIS A 119 5.19 4.71 -1.05
C HIS A 119 5.67 3.98 -2.31
N ARG A 120 6.60 4.58 -3.06
CA ARG A 120 7.21 3.98 -4.26
C ARG A 120 7.95 2.68 -3.92
N ILE A 121 8.75 2.70 -2.84
CA ILE A 121 9.43 1.49 -2.35
C ILE A 121 8.42 0.45 -1.87
N GLY A 122 7.34 0.86 -1.20
CA GLY A 122 6.27 -0.03 -0.75
C GLY A 122 5.62 -0.78 -1.91
N ILE A 123 5.22 -0.07 -2.98
CA ILE A 123 4.68 -0.69 -4.20
C ILE A 123 5.70 -1.64 -4.83
N ALA A 124 6.97 -1.23 -4.95
CA ALA A 124 8.01 -2.06 -5.52
C ALA A 124 8.24 -3.36 -4.71
N LEU A 125 8.20 -3.25 -3.38
CA LEU A 125 8.36 -4.39 -2.48
C LEU A 125 7.18 -5.36 -2.59
N VAL A 126 5.94 -4.87 -2.55
CA VAL A 126 4.73 -5.66 -2.75
C VAL A 126 4.75 -6.36 -4.11
N LYS A 127 5.12 -5.63 -5.18
CA LYS A 127 5.29 -6.20 -6.52
C LYS A 127 6.37 -7.29 -6.56
N SER A 128 7.49 -7.10 -5.87
CA SER A 128 8.55 -8.11 -5.75
C SER A 128 8.11 -9.36 -4.97
N ALA A 129 7.08 -9.23 -4.14
CA ALA A 129 6.42 -10.34 -3.45
C ALA A 129 5.36 -11.04 -4.34
N HIS A 130 5.22 -10.69 -5.62
CA HIS A 130 4.21 -11.20 -6.55
C HIS A 130 2.76 -11.04 -6.05
N LEU A 131 2.49 -9.94 -5.34
CA LEU A 131 1.15 -9.49 -4.97
C LEU A 131 0.74 -8.34 -5.90
N LEU A 132 -0.56 -7.99 -5.89
CA LEU A 132 -1.09 -6.82 -6.59
C LEU A 132 -0.27 -5.57 -6.20
N PRO A 133 0.20 -4.76 -7.17
CA PRO A 133 1.16 -3.68 -6.94
C PRO A 133 0.49 -2.45 -6.28
N SER A 134 0.04 -2.63 -5.05
CA SER A 134 -0.67 -1.66 -4.24
C SER A 134 -0.37 -1.90 -2.76
N ALA A 135 -0.06 -0.82 -2.05
CA ALA A 135 0.43 -0.88 -0.69
C ALA A 135 -0.35 0.06 0.23
N LEU A 136 -0.76 -0.42 1.40
CA LEU A 136 -1.12 0.43 2.51
C LEU A 136 0.16 0.93 3.18
N VAL A 137 0.27 2.24 3.37
CA VAL A 137 1.43 2.91 3.94
C VAL A 137 0.97 3.75 5.12
N THR A 138 1.44 3.38 6.31
CA THR A 138 1.08 3.99 7.59
C THR A 138 2.29 4.69 8.19
N SER A 139 2.16 5.97 8.54
CA SER A 139 3.23 6.73 9.21
C SER A 139 3.52 6.19 10.62
N LEU A 140 4.79 6.17 11.01
CA LEU A 140 5.27 5.86 12.38
C LEU A 140 5.92 7.07 13.05
#